data_AF-A0A0D2D5A0-F1
#
_entry.id   AF-A0A0D2D5A0-F1
#
_cell.length_a   1.000
_cell.length_b   1.000
_cell.length_c   1.000
_cell.angle_alpha   90.00
_cell.angle_beta   90.00
_cell.angle_gamma   90.00
#
_symmetry.space_group_name_H-M   'P 1'
#
loop_
_entity.id
_entity.type
_entity.pdbx_description
1 polymer ?
#
loop_
_entity_poly.entity_id
_entity_poly.type
_entity_poly.pdbx_seq_one_letter_code
_entity_poly.pdbx_strand_id
1 'polypeptide(L)'
;MSISANLQGLNDMGSRHSVLSSDTPDEGRHPASFAEAVQANSAFHNERQFYSGDRQGLVHSVMEICSGQRPTVGSALWLQMRPQEPKKVWEHHDWVYLQSKGAFDLPSPEICDSLIRGYFEHVHPLLPVLDAGHFLLQLSLKGVSSMNLLLLWSVLFAAANFAEPETLQAAGYASRKAMKRAMYTKAKALYDSDYEDDKICVVQSASLLGFWYSDAEDRNGPWHWLGIATGLCQVMGLHREPHLASESASTRLRQRLLRRIWWSCFMRDRWLSLGLGRPMRINIDDCDVQMPDAQDLTAEVEQLPPEVTNKYLPSSMSELAVIWVRLIRLSHILGKILRTNYQLSPGDPDSGTIEAHEIELESCRFAPDPPLGKSSFLVSLNRLQFEMLLELVTPVYQRFSTGSLRELAEPQ
;
A
#
# COMPACT_ATOMS: atom_id res chain seq x y z
N MET A 1 -32.19 -18.67 -39.12
CA MET A 1 -33.18 -19.75 -38.91
C MET A 1 -32.41 -21.05 -39.00
N SER A 2 -32.37 -22.02 -38.09
CA SER A 2 -32.95 -22.31 -36.77
C SER A 2 -32.11 -23.54 -36.29
N ILE A 3 -31.44 -23.55 -35.13
CA ILE A 3 -31.85 -24.10 -33.82
C ILE A 3 -32.28 -25.59 -33.82
N SER A 4 -31.68 -26.34 -32.85
CA SER A 4 -32.10 -27.59 -32.18
C SER A 4 -31.85 -28.92 -32.90
N ALA A 5 -31.55 -30.07 -32.27
CA ALA A 5 -31.39 -30.53 -30.87
C ALA A 5 -30.85 -31.99 -30.95
N ASN A 6 -29.80 -32.38 -30.20
CA ASN A 6 -29.79 -33.03 -28.88
C ASN A 6 -30.14 -34.54 -28.80
N LEU A 7 -29.20 -35.28 -28.18
CA LEU A 7 -29.34 -36.37 -27.18
C LEU A 7 -29.68 -37.82 -27.62
N GLN A 8 -28.76 -38.75 -27.31
CA GLN A 8 -28.92 -40.09 -26.68
C GLN A 8 -27.63 -40.91 -26.93
N GLY A 9 -27.01 -41.65 -26.00
CA GLY A 9 -27.34 -42.00 -24.62
C GLY A 9 -26.12 -42.61 -23.89
N LEU A 10 -26.21 -42.58 -22.56
CA LEU A 10 -25.32 -43.21 -21.57
C LEU A 10 -25.76 -44.66 -21.28
N ASN A 11 -24.85 -45.42 -20.64
CA ASN A 11 -24.98 -46.75 -19.99
C ASN A 11 -24.68 -47.95 -20.91
N ASP A 12 -23.93 -49.00 -20.54
CA ASP A 12 -23.27 -49.38 -19.29
C ASP A 12 -22.31 -50.56 -19.53
N MET A 13 -21.42 -50.81 -18.55
CA MET A 13 -20.65 -52.04 -18.28
C MET A 13 -19.55 -52.47 -19.27
N GLY A 14 -18.30 -52.78 -18.88
CA GLY A 14 -17.79 -53.24 -17.59
C GLY A 14 -17.02 -54.55 -17.79
N SER A 15 -15.79 -54.62 -17.24
CA SER A 15 -14.91 -55.80 -17.11
C SER A 15 -14.01 -56.19 -18.31
N ARG A 16 -12.70 -55.91 -18.16
CA ARG A 16 -11.64 -56.92 -18.16
C ARG A 16 -10.29 -56.34 -17.70
N HIS A 17 -9.74 -56.93 -16.64
CA HIS A 17 -8.35 -56.78 -16.20
C HIS A 17 -7.37 -57.35 -17.24
N SER A 18 -6.26 -56.65 -17.51
CA SER A 18 -4.88 -57.14 -17.27
C SER A 18 -3.82 -56.14 -17.73
N VAL A 19 -3.02 -55.68 -16.77
CA VAL A 19 -1.56 -55.45 -16.79
C VAL A 19 -0.90 -55.09 -18.13
N LEU A 20 -0.32 -53.89 -18.20
CA LEU A 20 1.04 -53.65 -18.72
C LEU A 20 1.58 -52.34 -18.13
N SER A 21 2.67 -52.49 -17.40
CA SER A 21 3.53 -51.46 -16.84
C SER A 21 4.41 -50.82 -17.92
N SER A 22 4.53 -49.50 -17.91
CA SER A 22 5.80 -48.83 -18.26
C SER A 22 5.84 -47.43 -17.62
N ASP A 23 6.88 -47.24 -16.83
CA ASP A 23 7.22 -46.08 -16.02
C ASP A 23 7.17 -44.73 -16.74
N THR A 24 6.41 -43.80 -16.15
CA THR A 24 6.75 -42.37 -16.12
C THR A 24 6.32 -41.85 -14.74
N PRO A 25 7.22 -41.35 -13.89
CA PRO A 25 6.80 -40.68 -12.67
C PRO A 25 6.17 -39.33 -13.06
N ASP A 26 4.84 -39.29 -12.97
CA ASP A 26 4.07 -38.04 -12.90
C ASP A 26 4.41 -37.42 -11.53
N GLU A 27 5.34 -36.45 -11.53
CA GLU A 27 5.66 -35.65 -10.35
C GLU A 27 4.45 -34.82 -9.97
N GLY A 28 3.69 -35.35 -9.02
CA GLY A 28 2.55 -34.72 -8.41
C GLY A 28 2.87 -33.32 -7.91
N ARG A 29 2.24 -32.32 -8.53
CA ARG A 29 2.08 -30.98 -7.96
C ARG A 29 1.33 -31.12 -6.63
N HIS A 30 2.06 -30.91 -5.54
CA HIS A 30 1.61 -31.08 -4.16
C HIS A 30 0.35 -30.23 -3.85
N PRO A 31 -0.81 -30.84 -3.51
CA PRO A 31 -1.93 -30.11 -2.90
C PRO A 31 -1.60 -29.52 -1.51
N ALA A 32 -0.43 -29.84 -0.94
CA ALA A 32 0.07 -29.28 0.31
C ALA A 32 0.39 -27.78 0.22
N SER A 33 0.95 -27.29 -0.90
CA SER A 33 1.34 -25.87 -1.02
C SER A 33 0.12 -24.92 -1.05
N PHE A 34 -1.00 -25.38 -1.62
CA PHE A 34 -2.24 -24.61 -1.62
C PHE A 34 -2.90 -24.59 -0.24
N ALA A 35 -2.97 -25.75 0.45
CA ALA A 35 -3.53 -25.83 1.79
C ALA A 35 -2.73 -24.97 2.79
N GLU A 36 -1.40 -24.97 2.67
CA GLU A 36 -0.50 -24.11 3.47
C GLU A 36 -0.69 -22.62 3.14
N ALA A 37 -0.85 -22.26 1.86
CA ALA A 37 -1.13 -20.89 1.44
C ALA A 37 -2.46 -20.36 2.01
N VAL A 38 -3.53 -21.15 1.91
CA VAL A 38 -4.86 -20.80 2.46
C VAL A 38 -4.83 -20.70 4.01
N GLN A 39 -3.91 -21.40 4.65
CA GLN A 39 -3.71 -21.37 6.10
C GLN A 39 -2.72 -20.29 6.58
N ALA A 40 -2.09 -19.53 5.67
CA ALA A 40 -1.23 -18.41 6.04
C ALA A 40 -2.05 -17.35 6.79
N ASN A 41 -1.87 -17.27 8.11
CA ASN A 41 -2.62 -16.35 8.97
C ASN A 41 -2.16 -14.90 8.73
N SER A 42 -3.11 -13.98 8.56
CA SER A 42 -2.88 -12.57 8.85
C SER A 42 -2.73 -12.37 10.36
N ALA A 43 -1.78 -11.50 10.74
CA ALA A 43 -1.52 -11.09 12.12
C ALA A 43 -2.62 -10.24 12.75
N PHE A 44 -3.49 -9.66 11.91
CA PHE A 44 -4.53 -8.76 12.36
C PHE A 44 -5.78 -9.57 12.70
N HIS A 45 -6.03 -9.73 14.01
CA HIS A 45 -7.25 -10.37 14.51
C HIS A 45 -8.51 -9.79 13.82
N ASN A 46 -9.41 -10.70 13.38
CA ASN A 46 -10.59 -10.54 12.51
C ASN A 46 -11.69 -9.59 12.99
N GLU A 47 -11.41 -8.77 13.98
CA GLU A 47 -12.29 -7.73 14.48
C GLU A 47 -12.18 -6.50 13.55
N ARG A 48 -13.11 -6.43 12.58
CA ARG A 48 -13.11 -5.43 11.52
C ARG A 48 -13.67 -4.11 12.02
N GLN A 49 -12.78 -3.14 12.28
CA GLN A 49 -13.16 -1.74 12.47
C GLN A 49 -13.64 -1.15 11.13
N PHE A 50 -14.83 -0.57 11.14
CA PHE A 50 -15.42 0.10 9.98
C PHE A 50 -15.89 1.49 10.38
N TYR A 51 -15.63 2.48 9.54
CA TYR A 51 -16.11 3.84 9.71
C TYR A 51 -17.52 3.99 9.15
N SER A 52 -18.49 4.20 10.04
CA SER A 52 -19.91 4.33 9.64
C SER A 52 -20.26 5.65 8.96
N GLY A 53 -19.31 6.58 8.81
CA GLY A 53 -19.57 7.94 8.36
C GLY A 53 -19.99 8.87 9.49
N ASP A 54 -20.20 10.15 9.15
CA ASP A 54 -20.70 11.16 10.08
C ASP A 54 -22.16 10.84 10.51
N ARG A 55 -22.57 11.28 11.70
CA ARG A 55 -23.88 11.09 12.35
C ARG A 55 -25.03 11.76 11.58
N GLN A 56 -24.72 12.50 10.52
CA GLN A 56 -25.68 13.12 9.61
C GLN A 56 -25.89 12.30 8.33
N GLY A 57 -25.34 11.08 8.26
CA GLY A 57 -25.63 10.16 7.17
C GLY A 57 -27.12 9.75 7.14
N LEU A 58 -27.62 9.41 5.95
CA LEU A 58 -29.03 9.10 5.67
C LEU A 58 -29.70 8.22 6.74
N VAL A 59 -29.03 7.17 7.20
CA VAL A 59 -29.56 6.23 8.19
C VAL A 59 -29.83 6.90 9.54
N HIS A 60 -28.90 7.73 10.02
CA HIS A 60 -29.08 8.46 11.27
C HIS A 60 -30.05 9.62 11.13
N SER A 61 -30.04 10.34 10.00
CA SER A 61 -31.03 11.38 9.73
C SER A 61 -32.45 10.80 9.68
N VAL A 62 -32.64 9.62 9.10
CA VAL A 62 -33.93 8.90 9.14
C VAL A 62 -34.30 8.54 10.58
N MET A 63 -33.36 8.03 11.39
CA MET A 63 -33.62 7.73 12.80
C MET A 63 -33.95 9.00 13.61
N GLU A 64 -33.29 10.13 13.37
CA GLU A 64 -33.57 11.42 14.02
C GLU A 64 -34.98 11.92 13.63
N ILE A 65 -35.34 11.84 12.34
CA ILE A 65 -36.68 12.17 11.84
C ILE A 65 -37.73 11.29 12.51
N CYS A 66 -37.49 9.98 12.60
CA CYS A 66 -38.46 9.01 13.12
C CYS A 66 -38.57 9.01 14.66
N SER A 67 -37.51 9.33 15.38
CA SER A 67 -37.47 9.27 16.85
C SER A 67 -37.65 10.62 17.55
N GLY A 68 -37.51 11.74 16.81
CA GLY A 68 -37.63 13.10 17.36
C GLY A 68 -36.55 13.46 18.38
N GLN A 69 -35.52 12.62 18.55
CA GLN A 69 -34.42 12.82 19.50
C GLN A 69 -33.11 13.06 18.75
N ARG A 70 -32.43 14.15 19.09
CA ARG A 70 -31.02 14.35 18.70
C ARG A 70 -30.16 13.37 19.51
N PRO A 71 -29.37 12.50 18.87
CA PRO A 71 -28.48 11.60 19.59
C PRO A 71 -27.45 12.39 20.41
N THR A 72 -27.26 12.03 21.68
CA THR A 72 -26.26 12.65 22.57
C THR A 72 -24.84 12.49 22.02
N VAL A 73 -24.08 13.59 22.03
CA VAL A 73 -22.70 13.70 21.51
C VAL A 73 -21.74 12.90 22.41
N GLY A 74 -21.52 11.63 22.08
CA GLY A 74 -20.44 10.81 22.64
C GLY A 74 -19.43 10.45 21.56
N SER A 75 -18.14 10.70 21.76
CA SER A 75 -17.10 10.64 20.70
C SER A 75 -16.78 9.24 20.15
N ALA A 76 -17.39 8.17 20.66
CA ALA A 76 -16.94 6.79 20.43
C ALA A 76 -17.73 5.97 19.38
N LEU A 77 -18.72 6.55 18.68
CA LEU A 77 -19.64 5.76 17.82
C LEU A 77 -19.22 5.62 16.34
N TRP A 78 -18.09 6.19 15.92
CA TRP A 78 -17.70 6.22 14.49
C TRP A 78 -17.11 4.91 13.99
N LEU A 79 -16.50 4.14 14.90
CA LEU A 79 -15.85 2.87 14.61
C LEU A 79 -16.76 1.75 15.12
N GLN A 80 -17.45 1.10 14.20
CA GLN A 80 -18.27 -0.06 14.51
C GLN A 80 -17.46 -1.34 14.31
N MET A 81 -17.56 -2.24 15.28
CA MET A 81 -17.07 -3.60 15.14
C MET A 81 -18.12 -4.40 14.40
N ARG A 82 -17.78 -4.94 13.23
CA ARG A 82 -18.67 -5.88 12.54
C ARG A 82 -18.32 -7.33 12.87
N PRO A 83 -19.32 -8.22 12.96
CA PRO A 83 -19.08 -9.66 12.98
C PRO A 83 -18.22 -10.06 11.77
N GLN A 84 -17.38 -11.07 11.96
CA GLN A 84 -16.58 -11.61 10.87
C GLN A 84 -17.50 -12.13 9.75
N GLU A 85 -17.30 -11.67 8.52
CA GLU A 85 -17.95 -12.26 7.36
C GLU A 85 -17.41 -13.69 7.15
N PRO A 86 -18.24 -14.62 6.65
CA PRO A 86 -17.76 -15.96 6.34
C PRO A 86 -16.59 -15.87 5.34
N LYS A 87 -15.51 -16.61 5.60
CA LYS A 87 -14.37 -16.69 4.68
C LYS A 87 -14.87 -17.09 3.29
N LYS A 88 -14.29 -16.49 2.24
CA LYS A 88 -14.60 -16.84 0.85
C LYS A 88 -14.49 -18.37 0.66
N VAL A 89 -15.54 -18.97 0.11
CA VAL A 89 -15.50 -20.36 -0.33
C VAL A 89 -14.88 -20.38 -1.72
N TRP A 90 -13.71 -20.99 -1.83
CA TRP A 90 -12.96 -21.07 -3.07
C TRP A 90 -13.56 -22.12 -4.00
N GLU A 91 -13.92 -21.72 -5.21
CA GLU A 91 -14.37 -22.64 -6.23
C GLU A 91 -13.20 -23.22 -7.02
N HIS A 92 -13.42 -24.35 -7.69
CA HIS A 92 -12.39 -25.00 -8.51
C HIS A 92 -11.83 -24.06 -9.59
N HIS A 93 -12.68 -23.20 -10.16
CA HIS A 93 -12.28 -22.27 -11.21
C HIS A 93 -11.36 -21.15 -10.70
N ASP A 94 -11.55 -20.68 -9.45
CA ASP A 94 -10.63 -19.72 -8.80
C ASP A 94 -9.22 -20.33 -8.69
N TRP A 95 -9.15 -21.60 -8.26
CA TRP A 95 -7.89 -22.31 -8.09
C TRP A 95 -7.16 -22.48 -9.42
N VAL A 96 -7.87 -22.96 -10.46
CA VAL A 96 -7.28 -23.12 -11.80
C VAL A 96 -6.76 -21.78 -12.33
N TYR A 97 -7.51 -20.70 -12.11
CA TYR A 97 -7.09 -19.36 -12.50
C TYR A 97 -5.79 -18.94 -11.79
N LEU A 98 -5.74 -19.00 -10.46
CA LEU A 98 -4.56 -18.60 -9.69
C LEU A 98 -3.33 -19.48 -9.99
N GLN A 99 -3.52 -20.79 -10.16
CA GLN A 99 -2.47 -21.71 -10.57
C GLN A 99 -1.95 -21.37 -11.97
N SER A 100 -2.83 -21.03 -12.92
CA SER A 100 -2.42 -20.64 -14.28
C SER A 100 -1.60 -19.34 -14.31
N LYS A 101 -1.79 -18.46 -13.32
CA LYS A 101 -0.99 -17.23 -13.14
C LYS A 101 0.33 -17.48 -12.41
N GLY A 102 0.53 -18.69 -11.86
CA GLY A 102 1.68 -19.06 -11.04
C GLY A 102 1.66 -18.38 -9.67
N ALA A 103 0.48 -18.08 -9.12
CA ALA A 103 0.36 -17.37 -7.84
C ALA A 103 0.95 -18.15 -6.65
N PHE A 104 1.02 -19.48 -6.77
CA PHE A 104 1.58 -20.38 -5.75
C PHE A 104 3.05 -20.75 -5.99
N ASP A 105 3.63 -20.29 -7.11
CA ASP A 105 4.99 -20.64 -7.53
C ASP A 105 5.96 -19.55 -7.07
N LEU A 106 6.31 -19.58 -5.78
CA LEU A 106 7.24 -18.62 -5.19
C LEU A 106 8.66 -18.78 -5.78
N PRO A 107 9.44 -17.69 -5.92
CA PRO A 107 10.85 -17.78 -6.28
C PRO A 107 11.64 -18.56 -5.22
N SER A 108 12.89 -18.91 -5.53
CA SER A 108 13.75 -19.54 -4.52
C SER A 108 13.89 -18.67 -3.27
N PRO A 109 14.13 -19.26 -2.09
CA PRO A 109 14.31 -18.51 -0.85
C PRO A 109 15.37 -17.41 -0.95
N GLU A 110 16.45 -17.63 -1.70
CA GLU A 110 17.54 -16.67 -1.90
C GLU A 110 17.09 -15.45 -2.73
N ILE A 111 16.28 -15.68 -3.77
CA ILE A 111 15.69 -14.59 -4.57
C ILE A 111 14.69 -13.81 -3.72
N CYS A 112 13.85 -14.50 -2.95
CA CYS A 112 12.92 -13.86 -2.01
C CYS A 112 13.66 -13.01 -0.98
N ASP A 113 14.72 -13.55 -0.39
CA ASP A 113 15.58 -12.87 0.58
C ASP A 113 16.19 -11.58 0.01
N SER A 114 16.81 -11.67 -1.17
CA SER A 114 17.40 -10.51 -1.86
C SER A 114 16.36 -9.42 -2.13
N LEU A 115 15.17 -9.78 -2.61
CA LEU A 115 14.12 -8.82 -2.90
C LEU A 115 13.50 -8.23 -1.63
N ILE A 116 13.31 -9.02 -0.57
CA ILE A 116 12.81 -8.52 0.71
C ILE A 116 13.80 -7.53 1.32
N ARG A 117 15.12 -7.80 1.25
CA ARG A 117 16.15 -6.81 1.62
C ARG A 117 16.02 -5.53 0.80
N GLY A 118 15.92 -5.65 -0.52
CA GLY A 118 15.72 -4.50 -1.41
C GLY A 118 14.44 -3.69 -1.12
N TYR A 119 13.36 -4.35 -0.67
CA TYR A 119 12.15 -3.66 -0.20
C TYR A 119 12.43 -2.78 1.02
N PHE A 120 13.02 -3.34 2.08
CA PHE A 120 13.29 -2.62 3.31
C PHE A 120 14.37 -1.54 3.15
N GLU A 121 15.27 -1.70 2.18
CA GLU A 121 16.30 -0.72 1.86
C GLU A 121 15.75 0.46 1.03
N HIS A 122 14.95 0.20 -0.01
CA HIS A 122 14.61 1.24 -1.00
C HIS A 122 13.15 1.67 -1.00
N VAL A 123 12.22 0.82 -0.53
CA VAL A 123 10.78 1.08 -0.59
C VAL A 123 10.24 1.52 0.77
N HIS A 124 10.50 0.72 1.81
CA HIS A 124 9.96 0.95 3.16
C HIS A 124 10.30 2.33 3.74
N PRO A 125 11.52 2.90 3.56
CA PRO A 125 11.83 4.23 4.07
C PRO A 125 10.94 5.35 3.52
N LEU A 126 10.43 5.21 2.30
CA LEU A 126 9.55 6.20 1.65
C LEU A 126 8.07 5.82 1.76
N LEU A 127 7.78 4.53 1.87
CA LEU A 127 6.42 4.01 1.95
C LEU A 127 6.30 2.93 3.05
N PRO A 128 6.34 3.33 4.33
CA PRO A 128 6.40 2.42 5.47
C PRO A 128 5.01 1.85 5.81
N VAL A 129 4.42 1.10 4.88
CA VAL A 129 3.06 0.55 5.03
C VAL A 129 3.04 -0.79 5.76
N LEU A 130 4.18 -1.46 5.92
CA LEU A 130 4.30 -2.76 6.60
C LEU A 130 4.65 -2.61 8.08
N ASP A 131 4.25 -3.58 8.89
CA ASP A 131 4.86 -3.80 10.21
C ASP A 131 6.19 -4.56 10.01
N ALA A 132 7.31 -3.86 9.96
CA ALA A 132 8.61 -4.46 9.68
C ALA A 132 9.01 -5.48 10.75
N GLY A 133 8.71 -5.17 12.02
CA GLY A 133 8.96 -6.04 13.16
C GLY A 133 8.25 -7.38 13.02
N HIS A 134 6.93 -7.31 12.81
CA HIS A 134 6.12 -8.50 12.66
C HIS A 134 6.49 -9.30 11.39
N PHE A 135 6.61 -8.62 10.25
CA PHE A 135 6.90 -9.25 8.95
C PHE A 135 8.23 -10.01 8.99
N LEU A 136 9.29 -9.37 9.50
CA LEU A 136 10.63 -9.98 9.54
C LEU A 136 10.74 -11.07 10.61
N LEU A 137 10.06 -10.92 11.74
CA LEU A 137 10.01 -11.97 12.75
C LEU A 137 9.31 -13.22 12.22
N GLN A 138 8.17 -13.08 11.54
CA GLN A 138 7.50 -14.20 10.90
C GLN A 138 8.37 -14.87 9.83
N LEU A 139 8.99 -14.06 8.96
CA LEU A 139 9.89 -14.55 7.93
C LEU A 139 11.07 -15.36 8.51
N SER A 140 11.70 -14.85 9.58
CA SER A 140 12.85 -15.50 10.21
C SER A 140 12.49 -16.78 10.96
N LEU A 141 11.32 -16.82 11.61
CA LEU A 141 10.91 -17.98 12.41
C LEU A 141 10.24 -19.08 11.59
N LYS A 142 9.48 -18.72 10.54
CA LYS A 142 8.59 -19.64 9.81
C LYS A 142 8.88 -19.71 8.31
N GLY A 143 9.77 -18.87 7.79
CA GLY A 143 10.14 -18.85 6.37
C GLY A 143 9.11 -18.19 5.46
N VAL A 144 9.50 -18.04 4.19
CA VAL A 144 8.73 -17.31 3.16
C VAL A 144 7.36 -17.96 2.89
N SER A 145 7.27 -19.29 2.92
CA SER A 145 6.02 -20.01 2.66
C SER A 145 4.92 -19.75 3.69
N SER A 146 5.28 -19.25 4.87
CA SER A 146 4.32 -18.89 5.92
C SER A 146 3.69 -17.50 5.72
N MET A 147 4.22 -16.72 4.79
CA MET A 147 3.81 -15.33 4.58
C MET A 147 2.50 -15.27 3.80
N ASN A 148 1.75 -14.19 3.99
CA ASN A 148 0.58 -13.92 3.17
C ASN A 148 0.98 -13.74 1.69
N LEU A 149 0.43 -14.55 0.78
CA LEU A 149 0.84 -14.54 -0.63
C LEU A 149 0.57 -13.20 -1.33
N LEU A 150 -0.57 -12.57 -1.09
CA LEU A 150 -0.90 -11.29 -1.72
C LEU A 150 0.11 -10.21 -1.31
N LEU A 151 0.38 -10.11 0.00
CA LEU A 151 1.35 -9.14 0.53
C LEU A 151 2.77 -9.46 0.09
N LEU A 152 3.17 -10.74 0.14
CA LEU A 152 4.50 -11.16 -0.27
C LEU A 152 4.75 -10.83 -1.74
N TRP A 153 3.85 -11.22 -2.65
CA TRP A 153 4.00 -10.87 -4.07
C TRP A 153 4.01 -9.36 -4.29
N SER A 154 3.24 -8.60 -3.52
CA SER A 154 3.24 -7.13 -3.55
C SER A 154 4.59 -6.52 -3.10
N VAL A 155 5.21 -7.10 -2.07
CA VAL A 155 6.56 -6.72 -1.59
C VAL A 155 7.62 -7.03 -2.63
N LEU A 156 7.64 -8.27 -3.15
CA LEU A 156 8.60 -8.69 -4.19
C LEU A 156 8.44 -7.82 -5.45
N PHE A 157 7.20 -7.54 -5.84
CA PHE A 157 6.85 -6.65 -6.94
C PHE A 157 7.44 -5.24 -6.77
N ALA A 158 7.25 -4.61 -5.60
CA ALA A 158 7.76 -3.27 -5.34
C ALA A 158 9.30 -3.25 -5.35
N ALA A 159 9.92 -4.28 -4.77
CA ALA A 159 11.37 -4.46 -4.72
C ALA A 159 12.02 -4.72 -6.09
N ALA A 160 11.29 -5.31 -7.04
CA ALA A 160 11.83 -5.64 -8.37
C ALA A 160 12.38 -4.42 -9.15
N ASN A 161 11.99 -3.19 -8.78
CA ASN A 161 12.59 -1.96 -9.32
C ASN A 161 14.07 -1.79 -8.98
N PHE A 162 14.51 -2.43 -7.90
CA PHE A 162 15.84 -2.30 -7.31
C PHE A 162 16.63 -3.61 -7.38
N ALA A 163 16.07 -4.66 -8.02
CA ALA A 163 16.73 -5.95 -8.14
C ALA A 163 18.13 -5.83 -8.78
N GLU A 164 19.12 -6.46 -8.15
CA GLU A 164 20.49 -6.52 -8.65
C GLU A 164 20.57 -7.41 -9.90
N PRO A 165 21.53 -7.16 -10.82
CA PRO A 165 21.73 -7.98 -12.01
C PRO A 165 21.85 -9.48 -11.73
N GLU A 166 22.51 -9.85 -10.63
CA GLU A 166 22.71 -11.22 -10.19
C GLU A 166 21.39 -11.88 -9.81
N THR A 167 20.54 -11.17 -9.05
CA THR A 167 19.19 -11.63 -8.67
C THR A 167 18.30 -11.81 -9.90
N LEU A 168 18.39 -10.91 -10.89
CA LEU A 168 17.65 -11.03 -12.15
C LEU A 168 18.06 -12.27 -12.94
N GLN A 169 19.38 -12.50 -13.07
CA GLN A 169 19.93 -13.64 -13.78
C GLN A 169 19.57 -14.96 -13.09
N ALA A 170 19.74 -15.04 -11.78
CA ALA A 170 19.40 -16.22 -10.99
C ALA A 170 17.90 -16.55 -11.05
N ALA A 171 17.04 -15.52 -11.09
CA ALA A 171 15.60 -15.67 -11.24
C ALA A 171 15.13 -15.91 -12.69
N GLY A 172 16.04 -15.90 -13.67
CA GLY A 172 15.73 -16.16 -15.07
C GLY A 172 15.01 -15.02 -15.80
N TYR A 173 15.13 -13.77 -15.34
CA TYR A 173 14.49 -12.61 -15.96
C TYR A 173 15.50 -11.75 -16.75
N ALA A 174 15.15 -11.43 -18.00
CA ALA A 174 15.98 -10.59 -18.87
C ALA A 174 16.07 -9.11 -18.42
N SER A 175 15.14 -8.63 -17.58
CA SER A 175 15.14 -7.25 -17.09
C SER A 175 14.29 -7.07 -15.83
N ARG A 176 14.54 -5.98 -15.10
CA ARG A 176 13.67 -5.53 -13.99
C ARG A 176 12.22 -5.37 -14.43
N LYS A 177 11.97 -4.80 -15.63
CA LYS A 177 10.60 -4.64 -16.17
C LYS A 177 9.89 -5.98 -16.33
N ALA A 178 10.60 -7.01 -16.83
CA ALA A 178 10.06 -8.35 -16.99
C ALA A 178 9.75 -9.02 -15.64
N MET A 179 10.70 -9.00 -14.70
CA MET A 179 10.51 -9.53 -13.34
C MET A 179 9.33 -8.84 -12.64
N LYS A 180 9.33 -7.50 -12.66
CA LYS A 180 8.27 -6.67 -12.09
C LYS A 180 6.90 -7.00 -12.67
N ARG A 181 6.77 -7.17 -13.99
CA ARG A 181 5.52 -7.58 -14.65
C ARG A 181 5.04 -8.95 -14.18
N ALA A 182 5.95 -9.92 -14.04
CA ALA A 182 5.62 -11.26 -13.60
C ALA A 182 5.12 -11.30 -12.15
N MET A 183 5.73 -10.52 -11.25
CA MET A 183 5.31 -10.40 -9.84
C MET A 183 3.98 -9.63 -9.71
N TYR A 184 3.82 -8.52 -10.45
CA TYR A 184 2.57 -7.77 -10.51
C TYR A 184 1.40 -8.65 -10.95
N THR A 185 1.59 -9.47 -11.99
CA THR A 185 0.54 -10.35 -12.50
C THR A 185 0.03 -11.33 -11.44
N LYS A 186 0.92 -11.85 -10.59
CA LYS A 186 0.58 -12.78 -9.50
C LYS A 186 -0.15 -12.08 -8.36
N ALA A 187 0.41 -10.96 -7.87
CA ALA A 187 -0.22 -10.15 -6.84
C ALA A 187 -1.61 -9.66 -7.27
N LYS A 188 -1.73 -9.16 -8.51
CA LYS A 188 -3.01 -8.70 -9.05
C LYS A 188 -4.01 -9.83 -9.19
N ALA A 189 -3.59 -11.02 -9.62
CA ALA A 189 -4.50 -12.17 -9.71
C ALA A 189 -5.06 -12.57 -8.34
N LEU A 190 -4.23 -12.54 -7.28
CA LEU A 190 -4.67 -12.77 -5.91
C LEU A 190 -5.64 -11.68 -5.44
N TYR A 191 -5.35 -10.41 -5.72
CA TYR A 191 -6.24 -9.29 -5.39
C TYR A 191 -7.60 -9.40 -6.11
N ASP A 192 -7.60 -9.61 -7.44
CA ASP A 192 -8.81 -9.70 -8.26
C ASP A 192 -9.68 -10.93 -7.90
N SER A 193 -9.09 -11.93 -7.24
CA SER A 193 -9.78 -13.14 -6.79
C SER A 193 -10.24 -13.05 -5.34
N ASP A 194 -10.20 -11.86 -4.72
CA ASP A 194 -10.53 -11.63 -3.31
C ASP A 194 -9.82 -12.63 -2.38
N TYR A 195 -8.50 -12.82 -2.60
CA TYR A 195 -7.74 -13.83 -1.88
C TYR A 195 -7.63 -13.57 -0.38
N GLU A 196 -7.47 -12.30 -0.02
CA GLU A 196 -7.24 -11.89 1.35
C GLU A 196 -8.44 -11.14 1.92
N ASP A 197 -8.84 -11.54 3.12
CA ASP A 197 -9.98 -10.99 3.86
C ASP A 197 -9.58 -9.87 4.83
N ASP A 198 -8.31 -9.84 5.26
CA ASP A 198 -7.75 -8.79 6.10
C ASP A 198 -7.50 -7.51 5.28
N LYS A 199 -8.34 -6.52 5.55
CA LYS A 199 -8.31 -5.23 4.88
C LYS A 199 -7.00 -4.47 5.08
N ILE A 200 -6.27 -4.68 6.18
CA ILE A 200 -4.95 -4.05 6.36
C ILE A 200 -3.97 -4.63 5.36
N CYS A 201 -3.90 -5.96 5.27
CA CYS A 201 -3.09 -6.67 4.28
C CYS A 201 -3.46 -6.26 2.83
N VAL A 202 -4.76 -6.13 2.53
CA VAL A 202 -5.25 -5.66 1.23
C VAL A 202 -4.82 -4.22 0.94
N VAL A 203 -4.91 -3.30 1.92
CA VAL A 203 -4.47 -1.91 1.78
C VAL A 203 -2.96 -1.81 1.57
N GLN A 204 -2.18 -2.56 2.34
CA GLN A 204 -0.72 -2.64 2.18
C GLN A 204 -0.39 -3.09 0.76
N SER A 205 -1.03 -4.16 0.30
CA SER A 205 -0.84 -4.71 -1.04
C SER A 205 -1.26 -3.74 -2.14
N ALA A 206 -2.44 -3.11 -2.04
CA ALA A 206 -2.89 -2.09 -2.99
C ALA A 206 -1.95 -0.88 -3.04
N SER A 207 -1.45 -0.44 -1.88
CA SER A 207 -0.47 0.67 -1.80
C SER A 207 0.82 0.34 -2.56
N LEU A 208 1.29 -0.91 -2.44
CA LEU A 208 2.48 -1.41 -3.14
C LEU A 208 2.24 -1.65 -4.63
N LEU A 209 1.06 -2.15 -5.02
CA LEU A 209 0.69 -2.32 -6.44
C LEU A 209 0.69 -0.98 -7.21
N GLY A 210 0.53 0.15 -6.50
CA GLY A 210 0.71 1.49 -7.03
C GLY A 210 2.12 1.82 -7.55
N PHE A 211 3.12 0.95 -7.38
CA PHE A 211 4.41 1.06 -8.08
C PHE A 211 4.36 0.61 -9.54
N TRP A 212 3.20 0.17 -10.06
CA TRP A 212 3.08 -0.26 -11.45
C TRP A 212 3.00 0.92 -12.42
N TYR A 213 3.84 0.88 -13.45
CA TYR A 213 3.81 1.80 -14.58
C TYR A 213 4.33 1.03 -15.80
N SER A 214 3.48 0.27 -16.50
CA SER A 214 3.95 -0.43 -17.71
C SER A 214 3.88 0.45 -18.94
N ASP A 215 2.70 1.03 -19.19
CA ASP A 215 2.34 1.68 -20.45
C ASP A 215 1.24 2.73 -20.19
N ALA A 216 1.19 3.80 -21.00
CA ALA A 216 0.25 4.92 -20.84
C ALA A 216 -1.24 4.51 -20.95
N GLU A 217 -1.50 3.36 -21.57
CA GLU A 217 -2.84 2.79 -21.77
C GLU A 217 -3.28 1.85 -20.64
N ASP A 218 -2.40 1.52 -19.67
CA ASP A 218 -2.78 0.64 -18.58
C ASP A 218 -3.75 1.35 -17.62
N ARG A 219 -4.96 0.80 -17.54
CA ARG A 219 -6.07 1.31 -16.73
C ARG A 219 -5.75 1.29 -15.23
N ASN A 220 -4.81 0.44 -14.80
CA ASN A 220 -4.48 0.19 -13.40
C ASN A 220 -3.13 0.82 -13.00
N GLY A 221 -2.86 2.05 -13.43
CA GLY A 221 -1.68 2.81 -13.04
C GLY A 221 -1.67 3.26 -11.56
N PRO A 222 -0.64 4.01 -11.12
CA PRO A 222 -0.45 4.38 -9.70
C PRO A 222 -1.66 5.09 -9.08
N TRP A 223 -2.34 5.93 -9.85
CA TRP A 223 -3.53 6.66 -9.42
C TRP A 223 -4.76 5.78 -9.13
N HIS A 224 -4.87 4.65 -9.83
CA HIS A 224 -5.96 3.69 -9.64
C HIS A 224 -5.77 2.96 -8.30
N TRP A 225 -4.59 2.36 -8.12
CA TRP A 225 -4.23 1.65 -6.90
C TRP A 225 -4.24 2.54 -5.66
N LEU A 226 -3.77 3.78 -5.79
CA LEU A 226 -3.91 4.75 -4.70
C LEU A 226 -5.37 5.02 -4.36
N GLY A 227 -6.26 5.12 -5.36
CA GLY A 227 -7.69 5.30 -5.15
C GLY A 227 -8.30 4.14 -4.36
N ILE A 228 -7.92 2.90 -4.69
CA ILE A 228 -8.30 1.69 -3.94
C ILE A 228 -7.81 1.77 -2.50
N ALA A 229 -6.51 1.98 -2.29
CA ALA A 229 -5.92 2.01 -0.96
C ALA A 229 -6.54 3.12 -0.09
N THR A 230 -6.71 4.31 -0.65
CA THR A 230 -7.34 5.45 0.05
C THR A 230 -8.79 5.17 0.43
N GLY A 231 -9.58 4.62 -0.50
CA GLY A 231 -10.98 4.28 -0.24
C GLY A 231 -11.12 3.22 0.86
N LEU A 232 -10.27 2.19 0.84
CA LEU A 232 -10.23 1.16 1.89
C LEU A 232 -9.81 1.75 3.25
N CYS A 233 -8.82 2.63 3.29
CA CYS A 233 -8.43 3.36 4.50
C CYS A 233 -9.60 4.17 5.07
N GLN A 234 -10.33 4.90 4.23
CA GLN A 234 -11.49 5.69 4.64
C GLN A 234 -12.62 4.80 5.16
N VAL A 235 -12.90 3.69 4.48
CA VAL A 235 -13.85 2.64 4.90
C VAL A 235 -13.51 2.07 6.28
N MET A 236 -12.23 1.92 6.60
CA MET A 236 -11.77 1.46 7.92
C MET A 236 -11.68 2.58 8.96
N GLY A 237 -11.81 3.84 8.56
CA GLY A 237 -11.68 4.98 9.46
C GLY A 237 -10.25 5.37 9.79
N LEU A 238 -9.26 4.96 8.99
CA LEU A 238 -7.85 5.28 9.27
C LEU A 238 -7.51 6.77 9.14
N HIS A 239 -8.42 7.56 8.58
CA HIS A 239 -8.38 9.02 8.52
C HIS A 239 -8.87 9.68 9.81
N ARG A 240 -9.31 8.88 10.79
CA ARG A 240 -9.73 9.34 12.11
C ARG A 240 -8.80 8.81 13.19
N GLU A 241 -8.43 9.65 14.15
CA GLU A 241 -7.63 9.24 15.29
C GLU A 241 -8.45 8.27 16.16
N PRO A 242 -7.99 7.04 16.37
CA PRO A 242 -8.77 6.06 17.10
C PRO A 242 -8.72 6.35 18.60
N HIS A 243 -9.87 6.62 19.23
CA HIS A 243 -10.01 6.70 20.68
C HIS A 243 -9.98 5.29 21.31
N LEU A 244 -8.84 4.60 21.25
CA LEU A 244 -8.69 3.30 21.90
C LEU A 244 -8.50 3.48 23.40
N ALA A 245 -9.33 2.82 24.19
CA ALA A 245 -9.27 2.85 25.65
C ALA A 245 -8.09 2.05 26.25
N SER A 246 -7.36 1.29 25.43
CA SER A 246 -6.29 0.38 25.88
C SER A 246 -4.90 0.91 25.53
N GLU A 247 -4.05 1.07 26.54
CA GLU A 247 -2.66 1.50 26.41
C GLU A 247 -1.67 0.32 26.34
N SER A 248 -2.05 -0.84 25.79
CA SER A 248 -1.09 -1.93 25.65
C SER A 248 0.00 -1.61 24.61
N ALA A 249 1.20 -2.20 24.75
CA ALA A 249 2.29 -2.00 23.80
C ALA A 249 1.92 -2.47 22.38
N SER A 250 1.21 -3.59 22.26
CA SER A 250 0.71 -4.11 20.98
C SER A 250 -0.31 -3.17 20.33
N THR A 251 -1.19 -2.55 21.12
CA THR A 251 -2.16 -1.57 20.63
C THR A 251 -1.44 -0.33 20.09
N ARG A 252 -0.42 0.17 20.80
CA ARG A 252 0.40 1.29 20.32
C ARG A 252 1.10 1.00 19.01
N LEU A 253 1.76 -0.16 18.87
CA LEU A 253 2.41 -0.55 17.61
C LEU A 253 1.40 -0.62 16.45
N ARG A 254 0.22 -1.18 16.70
CA ARG A 254 -0.88 -1.20 15.72
C ARG A 254 -1.31 0.21 15.33
N GLN A 255 -1.51 1.13 16.28
CA GLN A 255 -1.86 2.53 15.99
C GLN A 255 -0.81 3.22 15.12
N ARG A 256 0.48 3.02 15.44
CA ARG A 256 1.61 3.56 14.65
C ARG A 256 1.58 3.03 13.21
N LEU A 257 1.34 1.73 13.02
CA LEU A 257 1.16 1.15 11.68
C LEU A 257 0.01 1.80 10.91
N LEU A 258 -1.18 1.91 11.52
CA LEU A 258 -2.36 2.49 10.87
C LEU A 258 -2.12 3.95 10.49
N ARG A 259 -1.47 4.73 11.38
CA ARG A 259 -1.05 6.10 11.11
C ARG A 259 -0.09 6.17 9.92
N ARG A 260 0.93 5.30 9.86
CA ARG A 260 1.86 5.26 8.73
C ARG A 260 1.18 4.90 7.41
N ILE A 261 0.24 3.96 7.42
CA ILE A 261 -0.55 3.59 6.23
C ILE A 261 -1.35 4.79 5.73
N TRP A 262 -2.06 5.49 6.63
CA TRP A 262 -2.83 6.67 6.28
C TRP A 262 -1.95 7.79 5.70
N TRP A 263 -0.87 8.17 6.41
CA TRP A 263 0.02 9.24 5.98
C TRP A 263 0.81 8.88 4.71
N SER A 264 1.07 7.59 4.47
CA SER A 264 1.62 7.10 3.21
C SER A 264 0.66 7.32 2.03
N CYS A 265 -0.63 7.05 2.20
CA CYS A 265 -1.66 7.36 1.20
C CYS A 265 -1.79 8.87 1.00
N PHE A 266 -1.82 9.63 2.10
CA PHE A 266 -1.83 11.10 2.12
C PHE A 266 -0.69 11.66 1.27
N MET A 267 0.54 11.24 1.52
CA MET A 267 1.72 11.71 0.79
C MET A 267 1.60 11.40 -0.70
N ARG A 268 1.29 10.14 -1.05
CA ARG A 268 1.17 9.70 -2.45
C ARG A 268 0.09 10.45 -3.22
N ASP A 269 -1.04 10.76 -2.59
CA ASP A 269 -2.13 11.53 -3.22
C ASP A 269 -1.66 12.88 -3.74
N ARG A 270 -0.80 13.59 -2.99
CA ARG A 270 -0.32 14.93 -3.35
C ARG A 270 0.69 14.86 -4.48
N TRP A 271 1.66 13.96 -4.36
CA TRP A 271 2.70 13.82 -5.38
C TRP A 271 2.18 13.25 -6.70
N LEU A 272 1.25 12.29 -6.65
CA LEU A 272 0.61 11.79 -7.87
C LEU A 272 -0.35 12.81 -8.48
N SER A 273 -1.06 13.59 -7.67
CA SER A 273 -1.90 14.69 -8.16
C SER A 273 -1.07 15.73 -8.90
N LEU A 274 0.06 16.15 -8.30
CA LEU A 274 1.01 17.05 -8.95
C LEU A 274 1.57 16.46 -10.25
N GLY A 275 2.08 15.23 -10.21
CA GLY A 275 2.75 14.61 -11.35
C GLY A 275 1.82 14.25 -12.52
N LEU A 276 0.54 13.99 -12.24
CA LEU A 276 -0.46 13.62 -13.26
C LEU A 276 -1.44 14.74 -13.60
N GLY A 277 -1.35 15.90 -12.93
CA GLY A 277 -2.31 17.00 -13.07
C GLY A 277 -3.74 16.62 -12.66
N ARG A 278 -3.90 15.73 -11.68
CA ARG A 278 -5.20 15.22 -11.22
C ARG A 278 -5.63 15.87 -9.90
N PRO A 279 -6.94 16.00 -9.62
CA PRO A 279 -7.41 16.47 -8.31
C PRO A 279 -7.05 15.49 -7.20
N MET A 280 -6.65 16.02 -6.04
CA MET A 280 -6.42 15.22 -4.83
C MET A 280 -7.69 14.54 -4.35
N ARG A 281 -7.56 13.31 -3.83
CA ARG A 281 -8.66 12.52 -3.28
C ARG A 281 -8.89 12.79 -1.80
N ILE A 282 -7.83 13.13 -1.07
CA ILE A 282 -7.88 13.30 0.39
C ILE A 282 -8.05 14.78 0.71
N ASN A 283 -9.23 15.13 1.22
CA ASN A 283 -9.42 16.39 1.92
C ASN A 283 -8.87 16.28 3.34
N ILE A 284 -8.00 17.21 3.73
CA ILE A 284 -7.37 17.18 5.05
C ILE A 284 -8.32 17.62 6.16
N ASP A 285 -9.32 18.44 5.81
CA ASP A 285 -10.28 18.97 6.77
C ASP A 285 -11.26 17.89 7.29
N ASP A 286 -11.32 16.75 6.58
CA ASP A 286 -12.10 15.57 6.99
C ASP A 286 -11.30 14.64 7.94
N CYS A 287 -10.04 14.96 8.21
CA CYS A 287 -9.11 14.09 8.92
C CYS A 287 -8.72 14.67 10.28
N ASP A 288 -8.55 13.83 11.30
CA ASP A 288 -8.02 14.25 12.62
C ASP A 288 -6.88 13.36 13.14
N VAL A 289 -6.31 12.49 12.27
CA VAL A 289 -5.12 11.70 12.59
C VAL A 289 -3.95 12.61 12.91
N GLN A 290 -3.26 12.31 14.02
CA GLN A 290 -2.05 13.03 14.41
C GLN A 290 -0.94 12.86 13.37
N MET A 291 -0.17 13.93 13.15
CA MET A 291 1.04 13.89 12.34
C MET A 291 2.01 12.84 12.89
N PRO A 292 2.67 12.07 12.02
CA PRO A 292 3.55 11.02 12.48
C PRO A 292 4.87 11.58 12.99
N ASP A 293 5.54 10.80 13.83
CA ASP A 293 6.90 11.03 14.31
C ASP A 293 7.85 9.88 13.91
N ALA A 294 9.14 10.01 14.24
CA ALA A 294 10.12 8.99 13.88
C ALA A 294 9.89 7.65 14.61
N GLN A 295 9.31 7.67 15.81
CA GLN A 295 9.01 6.45 16.58
C GLN A 295 7.91 5.61 15.94
N ASP A 296 7.06 6.19 15.09
CA ASP A 296 6.10 5.43 14.29
C ASP A 296 6.80 4.37 13.42
N LEU A 297 8.05 4.60 13.00
CA LEU A 297 8.85 3.66 12.19
C LEU A 297 9.90 2.89 12.99
N THR A 298 10.51 3.49 14.02
CA THR A 298 11.63 2.85 14.72
C THR A 298 11.17 1.87 15.79
N ALA A 299 10.04 2.12 16.45
CA ALA A 299 9.62 1.32 17.60
C ALA A 299 9.24 -0.13 17.24
N GLU A 300 8.83 -0.40 16.00
CA GLU A 300 8.47 -1.75 15.55
C GLU A 300 9.69 -2.67 15.44
N VAL A 301 10.89 -2.09 15.22
CA VAL A 301 12.12 -2.85 14.98
C VAL A 301 13.02 -2.96 16.22
N GLU A 302 12.71 -2.23 17.30
CA GLU A 302 13.49 -2.25 18.56
C GLU A 302 13.56 -3.63 19.21
N GLN A 303 12.54 -4.46 19.01
CA GLN A 303 12.44 -5.80 19.61
C GLN A 303 12.92 -6.91 18.67
N LEU A 304 13.39 -6.58 17.47
CA LEU A 304 13.90 -7.58 16.53
C LEU A 304 15.27 -8.11 16.98
N PRO A 305 15.53 -9.42 16.80
CA PRO A 305 16.87 -9.96 17.01
C PRO A 305 17.92 -9.24 16.14
N PRO A 306 19.13 -8.95 16.66
CA PRO A 306 20.18 -8.26 15.91
C PRO A 306 20.52 -8.91 14.57
N GLU A 307 20.46 -10.25 14.49
CA GLU A 307 20.72 -11.01 13.27
C GLU A 307 19.70 -10.70 12.17
N VAL A 308 18.43 -10.50 12.55
CA VAL A 308 17.35 -10.16 11.62
C VAL A 308 17.48 -8.70 11.20
N THR A 309 17.72 -7.80 12.16
CA THR A 309 17.89 -6.36 11.89
C THR A 309 19.07 -6.12 10.96
N ASN A 310 20.25 -6.67 11.26
CA ASN A 310 21.45 -6.50 10.45
C ASN A 310 21.33 -7.09 9.04
N LYS A 311 20.46 -8.08 8.87
CA LYS A 311 20.24 -8.74 7.58
C LYS A 311 19.29 -7.94 6.69
N TYR A 312 18.18 -7.45 7.22
CA TYR A 312 17.10 -6.89 6.40
C TYR A 312 16.91 -5.39 6.48
N LEU A 313 17.38 -4.75 7.55
CA LEU A 313 17.09 -3.34 7.81
C LEU A 313 18.35 -2.48 7.64
N PRO A 314 18.23 -1.27 7.08
CA PRO A 314 19.32 -0.30 7.08
C PRO A 314 19.77 0.05 8.50
N SER A 315 21.07 0.26 8.71
CA SER A 315 21.58 0.75 10.00
C SER A 315 21.13 2.17 10.35
N SER A 316 20.72 2.96 9.36
CA SER A 316 20.29 4.36 9.49
C SER A 316 18.77 4.53 9.50
N MET A 317 18.02 3.57 10.05
CA MET A 317 16.55 3.63 10.11
C MET A 317 16.02 4.89 10.82
N SER A 318 16.72 5.36 11.86
CA SER A 318 16.33 6.57 12.60
C SER A 318 16.40 7.82 11.73
N GLU A 319 17.47 8.01 10.97
CA GLU A 319 17.61 9.14 10.05
C GLU A 319 16.59 9.07 8.91
N LEU A 320 16.37 7.87 8.36
CA LEU A 320 15.37 7.63 7.32
C LEU A 320 13.94 7.96 7.81
N ALA A 321 13.61 7.59 9.05
CA ALA A 321 12.32 7.92 9.64
C ALA A 321 12.12 9.45 9.77
N VAL A 322 13.17 10.19 10.14
CA VAL A 322 13.13 11.67 10.17
C VAL A 322 12.89 12.25 8.77
N ILE A 323 13.54 11.70 7.74
CA ILE A 323 13.32 12.13 6.34
C ILE A 323 11.87 11.87 5.92
N TRP A 324 11.32 10.70 6.22
CA TRP A 324 9.94 10.39 5.91
C TRP A 324 8.94 11.34 6.58
N VAL A 325 9.10 11.63 7.88
CA VAL A 325 8.25 12.60 8.60
C VAL A 325 8.31 13.98 7.94
N ARG A 326 9.50 14.43 7.53
CA ARG A 326 9.65 15.70 6.79
C ARG A 326 8.98 15.64 5.42
N LEU A 327 9.03 14.52 4.72
CA LEU A 327 8.34 14.34 3.45
C LEU A 327 6.82 14.43 3.61
N ILE A 328 6.25 13.91 4.71
CA ILE A 328 4.84 14.10 5.05
C ILE A 328 4.51 15.59 5.25
N ARG A 329 5.35 16.34 5.99
CA ARG A 329 5.18 17.78 6.19
C ARG A 329 5.21 18.56 4.88
N LEU A 330 6.20 18.29 4.03
CA LEU A 330 6.30 18.88 2.70
C LEU A 330 5.05 18.58 1.86
N SER A 331 4.56 17.34 1.92
CA SER A 331 3.34 16.93 1.21
C SER A 331 2.10 17.68 1.72
N HIS A 332 2.06 18.01 3.01
CA HIS A 332 0.97 18.80 3.59
C HIS A 332 0.93 20.22 3.00
N ILE A 333 2.09 20.86 2.88
CA ILE A 333 2.22 22.20 2.26
C ILE A 333 1.86 22.11 0.78
N LEU A 334 2.39 21.12 0.07
CA LEU A 334 2.05 20.86 -1.33
C LEU A 334 0.52 20.74 -1.51
N GLY A 335 -0.17 20.04 -0.62
CA GLY A 335 -1.64 19.94 -0.66
C GLY A 335 -2.36 21.29 -0.54
N LYS A 336 -1.86 22.22 0.30
CA LYS A 336 -2.40 23.58 0.37
C LYS A 336 -2.22 24.32 -0.96
N ILE A 337 -1.01 24.28 -1.51
CA ILE A 337 -0.66 24.94 -2.78
C ILE A 337 -1.50 24.37 -3.94
N LEU A 338 -1.61 23.04 -4.05
CA LEU A 338 -2.39 22.38 -5.10
C LEU A 338 -3.88 22.75 -5.02
N ARG A 339 -4.47 22.80 -3.82
CA ARG A 339 -5.89 23.19 -3.68
C ARG A 339 -6.16 24.57 -4.22
N THR A 340 -5.24 25.52 -4.05
CA THR A 340 -5.46 26.87 -4.56
C THR A 340 -5.17 26.95 -6.06
N ASN A 341 -4.14 26.26 -6.56
CA ASN A 341 -3.75 26.28 -7.96
C ASN A 341 -4.74 25.59 -8.91
N TYR A 342 -5.42 24.54 -8.45
CA TYR A 342 -6.34 23.75 -9.28
C TYR A 342 -7.81 24.12 -9.09
N GLN A 343 -8.11 25.22 -8.39
CA GLN A 343 -9.47 25.78 -8.35
C GLN A 343 -9.88 26.31 -9.73
N LEU A 344 -11.14 26.08 -10.13
CA LEU A 344 -11.70 26.59 -11.40
C LEU A 344 -11.82 28.13 -11.42
N SER A 345 -11.89 28.75 -10.25
CA SER A 345 -11.88 30.20 -10.08
C SER A 345 -10.94 30.53 -8.92
N PRO A 346 -9.62 30.47 -9.17
CA PRO A 346 -8.66 30.81 -8.13
C PRO A 346 -8.84 32.30 -7.82
N GLY A 347 -9.17 32.61 -6.56
CA GLY A 347 -9.08 33.97 -6.06
C GLY A 347 -7.61 34.44 -6.14
N ASP A 348 -7.39 35.74 -6.32
CA ASP A 348 -6.04 36.27 -6.23
C ASP A 348 -5.51 35.96 -4.82
N PRO A 349 -4.36 35.27 -4.71
CA PRO A 349 -3.89 34.86 -3.42
C PRO A 349 -3.47 36.05 -2.56
N ASP A 350 -3.96 36.07 -1.33
CA ASP A 350 -3.58 37.10 -0.37
C ASP A 350 -2.07 37.03 -0.07
N SER A 351 -1.43 38.20 0.04
CA SER A 351 0.01 38.31 0.28
C SER A 351 0.44 37.59 1.56
N GLY A 352 -0.42 37.57 2.59
CA GLY A 352 -0.14 36.84 3.84
C GLY A 352 -0.18 35.32 3.67
N THR A 353 -0.99 34.81 2.74
CA THR A 353 -1.06 33.37 2.43
C THR A 353 0.19 32.90 1.67
N ILE A 354 0.71 33.75 0.78
CA ILE A 354 1.98 33.56 0.07
C ILE A 354 3.13 33.46 1.08
N GLU A 355 3.30 34.50 1.91
CA GLU A 355 4.36 34.54 2.93
C GLU A 355 4.30 33.35 3.91
N ALA A 356 3.10 32.94 4.33
CA ALA A 356 2.92 31.78 5.19
C ALA A 356 3.41 30.46 4.54
N HIS A 357 3.11 30.25 3.25
CA HIS A 357 3.58 29.06 2.54
C HIS A 357 5.11 29.07 2.36
N GLU A 358 5.72 30.22 2.08
CA GLU A 358 7.17 30.37 2.00
C GLU A 358 7.86 30.01 3.32
N ILE A 359 7.37 30.54 4.44
CA ILE A 359 7.90 30.22 5.77
C ILE A 359 7.76 28.71 6.06
N GLU A 360 6.62 28.12 5.75
CA GLU A 360 6.40 26.68 5.93
C GLU A 360 7.36 25.83 5.07
N LEU A 361 7.58 26.21 3.79
CA LEU A 361 8.53 25.53 2.90
C LEU A 361 9.96 25.61 3.42
N GLU A 362 10.39 26.79 3.85
CA GLU A 362 11.73 26.99 4.40
C GLU A 362 11.93 26.17 5.68
N SER A 363 10.89 26.05 6.53
CA SER A 363 10.94 25.21 7.73
C SER A 363 11.13 23.71 7.44
N CYS A 364 10.84 23.26 6.21
CA CYS A 364 11.03 21.87 5.80
C CYS A 364 12.49 21.55 5.43
N ARG A 365 13.30 22.58 5.10
CA ARG A 365 14.71 22.38 4.71
C ARG A 365 15.50 21.69 5.80
N PHE A 366 16.42 20.83 5.39
CA PHE A 366 17.40 20.29 6.32
C PHE A 366 18.47 21.34 6.63
N ALA A 367 19.04 21.27 7.83
CA ALA A 367 20.26 22.02 8.12
C ALA A 367 21.36 21.64 7.12
N PRO A 368 22.32 22.54 6.82
CA PRO A 368 23.47 22.21 5.99
C PRO A 368 24.19 20.95 6.50
N ASP A 369 24.67 20.11 5.60
CA ASP A 369 25.27 18.84 5.98
C ASP A 369 26.47 19.01 6.92
N PRO A 370 26.63 18.13 7.93
CA PRO A 370 27.94 17.95 8.54
C PRO A 370 28.92 17.44 7.46
N PRO A 371 30.22 17.78 7.54
CA PRO A 371 31.19 17.47 6.48
C PRO A 371 31.20 15.98 6.10
N LEU A 372 31.39 15.71 4.79
CA LEU A 372 31.37 14.38 4.18
C LEU A 372 32.19 13.37 5.01
N GLY A 373 31.53 12.30 5.48
CA GLY A 373 32.20 11.20 6.18
C GLY A 373 31.39 10.48 7.27
N LYS A 374 30.18 10.93 7.62
CA LYS A 374 29.38 10.33 8.72
C LYS A 374 28.00 9.79 8.34
N SER A 375 27.48 10.07 7.14
CA SER A 375 26.14 9.63 6.72
C SER A 375 26.19 8.44 5.78
N SER A 376 25.32 7.45 6.01
CA SER A 376 25.15 6.30 5.11
C SER A 376 24.74 6.77 3.71
N PHE A 377 25.22 6.09 2.65
CA PHE A 377 24.85 6.37 1.26
C PHE A 377 23.33 6.46 1.08
N LEU A 378 22.59 5.57 1.74
CA LEU A 378 21.14 5.51 1.66
C LEU A 378 20.46 6.76 2.24
N VAL A 379 21.00 7.31 3.34
CA VAL A 379 20.50 8.56 3.94
C VAL A 379 20.76 9.73 3.00
N SER A 380 21.96 9.82 2.43
CA SER A 380 22.30 10.85 1.44
C SER A 380 21.39 10.78 0.21
N LEU A 381 21.09 9.58 -0.28
CA LEU A 381 20.18 9.39 -1.41
C LEU A 381 18.76 9.86 -1.10
N ASN A 382 18.20 9.45 0.05
CA ASN A 382 16.86 9.85 0.47
C ASN A 382 16.76 11.36 0.75
N ARG A 383 17.83 11.96 1.30
CA ARG A 383 17.93 13.41 1.47
C ARG A 383 17.97 14.13 0.13
N LEU A 384 18.78 13.68 -0.82
CA LEU A 384 18.83 14.26 -2.16
C LEU A 384 17.45 14.19 -2.84
N GLN A 385 16.76 13.05 -2.72
CA GLN A 385 15.40 12.91 -3.23
C GLN A 385 14.45 13.90 -2.55
N PHE A 386 14.55 14.09 -1.23
CA PHE A 386 13.75 15.09 -0.52
C PHE A 386 14.03 16.51 -1.03
N GLU A 387 15.29 16.90 -1.19
CA GLU A 387 15.66 18.23 -1.68
C GLU A 387 15.16 18.44 -3.12
N MET A 388 15.26 17.43 -3.99
CA MET A 388 14.68 17.49 -5.33
C MET A 388 13.15 17.70 -5.30
N LEU A 389 12.46 17.01 -4.39
CA LEU A 389 11.01 17.16 -4.22
C LEU A 389 10.66 18.54 -3.67
N LEU A 390 11.44 19.07 -2.73
CA LEU A 390 11.26 20.41 -2.19
C LEU A 390 11.42 21.47 -3.28
N GLU A 391 12.50 21.41 -4.06
CA GLU A 391 12.75 22.32 -5.17
C GLU A 391 11.68 22.22 -6.27
N LEU A 392 11.06 21.05 -6.46
CA LEU A 392 9.93 20.88 -7.39
C LEU A 392 8.68 21.64 -6.92
N VAL A 393 8.48 21.84 -5.63
CA VAL A 393 7.33 22.62 -5.11
C VAL A 393 7.49 24.10 -5.42
N THR A 394 8.73 24.62 -5.49
CA THR A 394 9.02 26.04 -5.72
C THR A 394 8.43 26.59 -7.03
N PRO A 395 8.60 25.97 -8.22
CA PRO A 395 7.95 26.43 -9.45
C PRO A 395 6.42 26.36 -9.42
N VAL A 396 5.85 25.34 -8.77
CA VAL A 396 4.39 25.19 -8.62
C VAL A 396 3.84 26.35 -7.78
N TYR A 397 4.59 26.74 -6.76
CA TYR A 397 4.32 27.90 -5.94
C TYR A 397 4.59 29.24 -6.67
N GLN A 398 5.58 29.34 -7.54
CA GLN A 398 5.80 30.57 -8.32
C GLN A 398 4.69 30.82 -9.36
N ARG A 399 4.09 29.76 -9.92
CA ARG A 399 2.89 29.88 -10.78
C ARG A 399 1.68 30.42 -10.01
N PHE A 400 1.61 30.11 -8.72
CA PHE A 400 0.60 30.63 -7.80
C PHE A 400 0.80 32.12 -7.52
N SER A 401 2.03 32.54 -7.19
CA SER A 401 2.32 33.92 -6.78
C SER A 401 2.30 34.95 -7.92
N THR A 402 2.47 34.51 -9.18
CA THR A 402 2.57 35.40 -10.35
C THR A 402 1.29 35.54 -11.17
N GLY A 403 0.20 34.81 -10.86
CA GLY A 403 -1.08 34.91 -11.59
C GLY A 403 -1.04 34.49 -13.07
N SER A 404 0.04 33.86 -13.53
CA SER A 404 0.41 33.70 -14.95
C SER A 404 -0.36 32.59 -15.73
N LEU A 405 -1.60 32.28 -15.33
CA LEU A 405 -2.53 31.54 -16.21
C LEU A 405 -3.51 32.47 -16.96
N ARG A 406 -3.50 33.78 -16.68
CA ARG A 406 -4.40 34.73 -17.36
C ARG A 406 -3.98 35.12 -18.79
N GLU A 407 -2.74 34.88 -19.21
CA GLU A 407 -2.27 35.35 -20.54
C GLU A 407 -2.38 34.31 -21.68
N LEU A 408 -2.71 33.05 -21.40
CA LEU A 408 -2.78 31.99 -22.42
C LEU A 408 -4.20 31.55 -22.79
N ALA A 409 -5.22 32.22 -22.26
CA ALA A 409 -6.63 31.88 -22.45
C ALA A 409 -7.48 33.01 -23.07
N GLU A 410 -6.85 34.02 -23.68
CA GLU A 410 -7.57 34.93 -24.58
C GLU A 410 -7.55 34.36 -26.01
N PRO A 411 -8.70 33.97 -26.59
CA PRO A 411 -8.75 33.66 -28.01
C PRO A 411 -8.59 34.97 -28.80
N GLN A 412 -7.52 35.05 -29.61
CA GLN A 412 -7.41 36.04 -30.68
C GLN A 412 -8.36 35.74 -31.83
#